data_AF-A0A134A7Z1-F1
#
_entry.id   AF-A0A134A7Z1-F1
#
_cell.length_a   1.000
_cell.length_b   1.000
_cell.length_c   1.000
_cell.angle_alpha   90.00
_cell.angle_beta   90.00
_cell.angle_gamma   90.00
#
_symmetry.space_group_name_H-M   'P 1'
#
loop_
_entity.id
_entity.type
_entity.pdbx_description
1 polymer ?
#
loop_
_entity_poly.entity_id
_entity_poly.type
_entity_poly.pdbx_seq_one_letter_code
_entity_poly.pdbx_strand_id
1 'polypeptide(L)'
;MKDDMDLEQGIACPRDFASPPKERSGTGGHRFCQAMQASIDAAVASGRLDEDAQAAPIRGALALASEMDRARHVDGAQLKLLLDFSKALRLLPGARR
;
A
#
# COMPACT_ATOMS: atom_id res chain seq x y z
N MET A 1 -8.15 37.15 33.11
CA MET A 1 -7.17 36.16 33.60
C MET A 1 -7.94 35.08 34.35
N LYS A 2 -8.07 33.92 33.72
CA LYS A 2 -8.50 32.67 34.36
C LYS A 2 -7.58 31.60 33.80
N ASP A 3 -6.51 31.38 34.52
CA ASP A 3 -5.68 30.20 34.47
C ASP A 3 -6.46 29.09 35.17
N ASP A 4 -6.72 27.99 34.47
CA ASP A 4 -6.92 26.69 35.11
C ASP A 4 -6.32 25.66 34.13
N MET A 5 -5.08 25.31 34.44
CA MET A 5 -4.31 24.26 33.78
C MET A 5 -4.72 22.93 34.40
N ASP A 6 -5.56 22.16 33.72
CA ASP A 6 -5.77 20.75 34.02
C ASP A 6 -4.53 19.94 33.59
N LEU A 7 -3.65 19.69 34.57
CA LEU A 7 -2.57 18.70 34.50
C LEU A 7 -2.93 17.57 35.47
N GLU A 8 -3.59 16.52 34.97
CA GLU A 8 -3.69 15.24 35.67
C GLU A 8 -3.47 14.10 34.68
N GLN A 9 -2.69 13.14 35.17
CA GLN A 9 -2.00 12.10 34.44
C GLN A 9 -2.93 10.92 34.14
N GLY A 10 -2.85 10.39 32.93
CA GLY A 10 -3.52 9.16 32.53
C GLY A 10 -2.57 8.23 31.80
N ILE A 11 -1.66 7.58 32.54
CA ILE A 11 -0.97 6.40 32.03
C ILE A 11 -2.01 5.28 31.92
N ALA A 12 -2.36 4.92 30.69
CA ALA A 12 -2.74 3.55 30.36
C ALA A 12 -2.46 3.34 28.87
N CYS A 13 -1.40 2.59 28.57
CA CYS A 13 -1.29 1.89 27.30
C CYS A 13 -2.24 0.68 27.35
N PRO A 14 -3.38 0.66 26.65
CA PRO A 14 -3.95 -0.61 26.26
C PRO A 14 -3.12 -1.15 25.10
N ARG A 15 -2.32 -2.19 25.41
CA ARG A 15 -1.96 -3.22 24.43
C ARG A 15 -3.27 -3.85 23.94
N ASP A 16 -3.88 -3.25 22.93
CA ASP A 16 -4.99 -3.87 22.22
C ASP A 16 -4.49 -4.45 20.91
N PHE A 17 -4.20 -5.74 21.00
CA PHE A 17 -4.09 -6.66 19.90
C PHE A 17 -5.44 -6.70 19.17
N ALA A 18 -5.42 -6.60 17.85
CA ALA A 18 -6.54 -6.85 16.94
C ALA A 18 -7.56 -5.71 16.74
N SER A 19 -7.26 -4.85 15.76
CA SER A 19 -8.23 -4.45 14.74
C SER A 19 -7.50 -3.94 13.50
N PRO A 20 -7.47 -4.66 12.36
CA PRO A 20 -7.12 -4.02 11.10
C PRO A 20 -8.17 -2.93 10.83
N PRO A 21 -7.77 -1.69 10.47
CA PRO A 21 -8.74 -0.65 10.16
C PRO A 21 -9.59 -1.13 8.99
N LYS A 22 -10.90 -1.31 9.23
CA LYS A 22 -11.88 -1.41 8.15
C LYS A 22 -11.93 -0.04 7.47
N GLU A 23 -11.12 0.10 6.44
CA GLU A 23 -11.18 1.23 5.54
C GLU A 23 -12.62 1.40 5.04
N ARG A 24 -13.11 2.63 5.14
CA ARG A 24 -14.39 3.07 4.62
C ARG A 24 -14.53 2.61 3.17
N SER A 25 -15.48 1.73 2.92
CA SER A 25 -16.01 1.46 1.58
C SER A 25 -16.69 2.72 1.04
N GLY A 26 -15.88 3.61 0.47
CA GLY A 26 -16.30 4.61 -0.51
C GLY A 26 -15.91 4.10 -1.89
N THR A 27 -16.87 3.53 -2.60
CA THR A 27 -16.73 3.14 -4.00
C THR A 27 -16.52 4.41 -4.85
N GLY A 28 -15.34 4.57 -5.44
CA GLY A 28 -15.10 5.66 -6.41
C GLY A 28 -13.75 6.35 -6.27
N GLY A 29 -12.66 5.60 -6.42
CA GLY A 29 -11.33 6.18 -6.50
C GLY A 29 -10.35 5.03 -6.62
N HIS A 30 -9.96 4.72 -7.84
CA HIS A 30 -8.89 3.79 -8.11
C HIS A 30 -7.68 4.22 -7.27
N ARG A 31 -7.25 3.36 -6.35
CA ARG A 31 -6.01 3.54 -5.58
C ARG A 31 -5.06 2.40 -5.90
N PHE A 32 -4.80 2.20 -7.19
CA PHE A 32 -3.78 1.30 -7.71
C PHE A 32 -2.45 1.54 -6.99
N CYS A 33 -2.08 2.79 -6.72
CA CYS A 33 -0.84 3.09 -6.01
C CYS A 33 -0.84 2.53 -4.57
N GLN A 34 -1.95 2.69 -3.82
CA GLN A 34 -2.06 2.17 -2.46
C GLN A 34 -2.07 0.63 -2.44
N ALA A 35 -2.78 0.00 -3.39
CA ALA A 35 -2.81 -1.45 -3.53
C ALA A 35 -1.45 -2.03 -3.92
N MET A 36 -0.71 -1.34 -4.80
CA MET A 36 0.61 -1.75 -5.23
C MET A 36 1.63 -1.61 -4.10
N GLN A 37 1.59 -0.48 -3.36
CA GLN A 37 2.44 -0.26 -2.19
C GLN A 37 2.21 -1.34 -1.13
N ALA A 38 0.95 -1.62 -0.78
CA ALA A 38 0.63 -2.66 0.20
C ALA A 38 1.13 -4.06 -0.24
N SER A 39 1.08 -4.35 -1.54
CA SER A 39 1.59 -5.62 -2.08
C SER A 39 3.12 -5.71 -2.00
N ILE A 40 3.82 -4.61 -2.29
CA ILE A 40 5.27 -4.48 -2.16
C ILE A 40 5.68 -4.63 -0.70
N ASP A 41 5.05 -3.89 0.22
CA ASP A 41 5.33 -3.95 1.65
C ASP A 41 5.13 -5.37 2.20
N ALA A 42 4.05 -6.05 1.80
CA ALA A 42 3.81 -7.44 2.19
C ALA A 42 4.86 -8.42 1.62
N ALA A 43 5.39 -8.15 0.41
CA ALA A 43 6.43 -8.97 -0.20
C ALA A 43 7.80 -8.73 0.45
N VAL A 44 8.12 -7.49 0.82
CA VAL A 44 9.33 -7.13 1.60
C VAL A 44 9.26 -7.75 2.99
N ALA A 45 8.15 -7.59 3.71
CA ALA A 45 7.96 -8.15 5.04
C ALA A 45 8.03 -9.70 5.06
N SER A 46 7.69 -10.35 3.95
CA SER A 46 7.82 -11.81 3.79
C SER A 46 9.18 -12.26 3.24
N GLY A 47 10.13 -11.35 3.02
CA GLY A 47 11.45 -11.63 2.45
C GLY A 47 11.41 -12.14 1.00
N ARG A 48 10.27 -11.98 0.31
CA ARG A 48 10.10 -12.39 -1.11
C ARG A 48 10.56 -11.32 -2.08
N LEU A 49 10.65 -10.08 -1.60
CA LEU A 49 11.10 -8.91 -2.33
C LEU A 49 12.25 -8.27 -1.58
N ASP A 50 13.34 -8.00 -2.30
CA ASP A 50 14.46 -7.22 -1.79
C ASP A 50 14.30 -5.80 -2.31
N GLU A 51 14.03 -4.85 -1.42
CA GLU A 51 13.70 -3.47 -1.78
C GLU A 51 14.87 -2.78 -2.50
N ASP A 52 16.10 -3.03 -2.06
CA ASP A 52 17.30 -2.42 -2.64
C ASP A 52 17.62 -3.03 -4.01
N ALA A 53 17.61 -4.36 -4.11
CA ALA A 53 17.88 -5.06 -5.37
C ALA A 53 16.80 -4.81 -6.43
N GLN A 54 15.58 -4.50 -6.00
CA GLN A 54 14.41 -4.30 -6.88
C GLN A 54 13.88 -2.86 -6.85
N ALA A 55 14.68 -1.89 -6.41
CA ALA A 55 14.28 -0.49 -6.29
C ALA A 55 13.78 0.11 -7.61
N ALA A 56 14.43 -0.22 -8.74
CA ALA A 56 14.02 0.28 -10.05
C ALA A 56 12.61 -0.20 -10.49
N PRO A 57 12.31 -1.52 -10.51
CA PRO A 57 10.96 -1.99 -10.84
C PRO A 57 9.91 -1.59 -9.79
N ILE A 58 10.26 -1.46 -8.51
CA ILE A 58 9.36 -0.92 -7.48
C ILE A 58 8.95 0.52 -7.80
N ARG A 59 9.91 1.40 -8.10
CA ARG A 59 9.63 2.78 -8.48
C ARG A 59 8.79 2.87 -9.76
N GLY A 60 9.10 2.05 -10.77
CA GLY A 60 8.33 1.99 -12.01
C GLY A 60 6.88 1.55 -11.80
N ALA A 61 6.68 0.53 -10.97
CA ALA A 61 5.36 0.07 -10.59
C ALA A 61 4.51 1.13 -9.88
N LEU A 62 5.09 1.82 -8.90
CA LEU A 62 4.40 2.86 -8.13
C LEU A 62 4.12 4.10 -8.97
N ALA A 63 5.05 4.49 -9.83
CA ALA A 63 4.85 5.60 -10.77
C ALA A 63 3.67 5.29 -11.71
N LEU A 64 3.67 4.12 -12.34
CA LEU A 64 2.59 3.70 -13.23
C LEU A 64 1.24 3.61 -12.49
N ALA A 65 1.23 3.03 -11.29
CA ALA A 65 0.03 2.93 -10.48
C ALA A 65 -0.52 4.33 -10.09
N SER A 66 0.37 5.28 -9.79
CA SER A 66 0.01 6.68 -9.53
C SER A 66 -0.53 7.39 -10.78
N GLU A 67 0.05 7.10 -11.95
CA GLU A 67 -0.48 7.58 -13.23
C GLU A 67 -1.88 7.02 -13.51
N MET A 68 -2.10 5.73 -13.25
CA MET A 68 -3.42 5.09 -13.39
C MET A 68 -4.46 5.66 -12.42
N ASP A 69 -4.06 6.04 -11.20
CA ASP A 69 -4.96 6.70 -10.24
C ASP A 69 -5.38 8.11 -10.70
N ARG A 70 -4.49 8.82 -11.41
CA ARG A 70 -4.75 10.16 -11.97
C ARG A 70 -5.46 10.10 -13.32
N ALA A 71 -5.40 8.98 -14.01
CA ALA A 71 -5.98 8.81 -15.34
C ALA A 71 -7.51 8.79 -15.27
N ARG A 72 -8.18 9.55 -16.16
CA ARG A 72 -9.64 9.51 -16.31
C ARG A 72 -10.11 8.19 -16.92
N HIS A 73 -9.24 7.52 -17.67
CA HIS A 73 -9.44 6.21 -18.26
C HIS A 73 -8.13 5.44 -18.15
N VAL A 74 -8.20 4.20 -17.68
CA VAL A 74 -7.04 3.30 -17.62
C VAL A 74 -7.07 2.42 -18.84
N ASP A 75 -6.04 2.50 -19.66
CA ASP A 75 -5.93 1.70 -20.87
C ASP A 75 -5.40 0.29 -20.57
N GLY A 76 -5.79 -0.68 -21.42
CA GLY A 76 -5.35 -2.07 -21.27
C GLY A 76 -3.83 -2.26 -21.30
N ALA A 77 -3.09 -1.36 -21.98
CA ALA A 77 -1.63 -1.35 -21.98
C ALA A 77 -1.04 -1.00 -20.60
N GLN A 78 -1.63 -0.04 -19.89
CA GLN A 78 -1.21 0.33 -18.53
C GLN A 78 -1.48 -0.81 -17.56
N LEU A 79 -2.65 -1.43 -17.67
CA LEU A 79 -3.00 -2.61 -16.86
C LEU A 79 -2.03 -3.77 -17.11
N LYS A 80 -1.69 -4.03 -18.38
CA LYS A 80 -0.71 -5.06 -18.76
C LYS A 80 0.67 -4.75 -18.18
N LEU A 81 1.13 -3.50 -18.29
CA LEU A 81 2.43 -3.09 -17.76
C LEU A 81 2.49 -3.20 -16.23
N LEU A 82 1.42 -2.86 -15.52
CA LEU A 82 1.32 -3.02 -14.07
C LEU A 82 1.37 -4.51 -13.65
N LEU A 83 0.76 -5.39 -14.45
CA LEU A 83 0.86 -6.84 -14.25
C LEU A 83 2.27 -7.37 -14.51
N ASP A 84 2.98 -6.86 -15.52
CA ASP A 84 4.38 -7.21 -15.78
C ASP A 84 5.29 -6.79 -14.62
N PHE A 85 5.11 -5.59 -14.06
CA PHE A 85 5.80 -5.19 -12.82
C PHE A 85 5.48 -6.14 -11.67
N SER A 86 4.21 -6.48 -11.45
CA SER A 86 3.80 -7.41 -10.41
C SER A 86 4.43 -8.81 -10.57
N LYS A 87 4.65 -9.27 -11.81
CA LYS A 87 5.36 -10.53 -12.10
C LYS A 87 6.86 -10.42 -11.84
N ALA A 88 7.50 -9.35 -12.30
CA ALA A 88 8.92 -9.10 -12.10
C ALA A 88 9.27 -9.01 -10.59
N LEU A 89 8.36 -8.42 -9.82
CA LEU A 89 8.43 -8.30 -8.36
C LEU A 89 7.91 -9.56 -7.63
N ARG A 90 7.48 -10.60 -8.35
CA ARG A 90 6.92 -11.85 -7.78
C ARG A 90 5.80 -11.61 -6.74
N LEU A 91 5.07 -10.51 -6.90
CA LEU A 91 3.97 -10.11 -6.00
C LEU A 91 2.74 -10.96 -6.22
N LEU A 92 2.53 -11.42 -7.46
CA LEU A 92 1.44 -12.34 -7.75
C LEU A 92 1.72 -13.65 -7.02
N PRO A 93 0.74 -14.21 -6.28
CA PRO A 93 0.87 -15.55 -5.77
C PRO A 93 1.16 -16.44 -6.97
N GLY A 94 2.35 -17.06 -6.99
CA GLY A 94 2.64 -18.10 -7.97
C GLY A 94 1.47 -19.07 -7.86
N ALA A 95 0.70 -19.22 -8.94
CA ALA A 95 -0.43 -20.14 -8.97
C ALA A 95 0.12 -21.51 -8.56
N ARG A 96 -0.06 -21.86 -7.28
CA ARG A 96 0.26 -23.17 -6.76
C ARG A 96 -0.74 -24.09 -7.44
N ARG A 97 -0.26 -24.76 -8.50
CA ARG A 97 -0.86 -26.01 -8.98
C ARG A 97 -0.81 -27.04 -7.87
#